data_AF-A0A2V9A663-F1
#
_entry.id   AF-A0A2V9A663-F1
#
_cell.length_a   1.000
_cell.length_b   1.000
_cell.length_c   1.000
_cell.angle_alpha   90.00
_cell.angle_beta   90.00
_cell.angle_gamma   90.00
#
_symmetry.space_group_name_H-M   'P 1'
#
loop_
_entity.id
_entity.type
_entity.pdbx_description
1 polymer ?
#
loop_
_entity_poly.entity_id
_entity_poly.type
_entity_poly.pdbx_seq_one_letter_code
_entity_poly.pdbx_strand_id
1 'polypeptide(L)'
;KIRAMITFDAGIGRVTGYSLGGRRDTEAGVREVLKPLESWGANNHTYDASFGTDNMDFLLEGVPTLVANQEEANYLANYHAASDTLDKVDMRELKLHTVLAALTAWGIADRGEPLGKRLTRSEIETQMKETGLDQQMKLLGYWDAWQSGARGRKP
;
A
#
# COMPACT_ATOMS: atom_id res chain seq x y z
N LYS A 1 13.85 -4.20 -12.64
CA LYS A 1 12.81 -3.14 -12.54
C LYS A 1 11.90 -3.48 -11.37
N ILE A 2 11.52 -2.50 -10.55
CA ILE A 2 10.60 -2.74 -9.40
C ILE A 2 9.21 -3.07 -9.96
N ARG A 3 8.59 -4.14 -9.45
CA ARG A 3 7.26 -4.63 -9.91
C ARG A 3 6.12 -4.03 -9.09
N ALA A 4 6.31 -3.92 -7.78
CA ALA A 4 5.44 -3.24 -6.83
C ALA A 4 6.22 -3.00 -5.52
N MET A 5 5.68 -2.15 -4.66
CA MET A 5 6.04 -2.06 -3.25
C MET A 5 4.83 -2.51 -2.42
N ILE A 6 5.07 -3.35 -1.42
CA ILE A 6 4.03 -3.93 -0.55
C ILE A 6 4.40 -3.57 0.89
N THR A 7 3.45 -3.07 1.67
CA THR A 7 3.68 -2.74 3.09
C THR A 7 2.53 -3.20 3.98
N PHE A 8 2.89 -3.60 5.20
CA PHE A 8 2.02 -3.99 6.30
C PHE A 8 2.52 -3.20 7.50
N ASP A 9 1.76 -2.20 7.94
CA ASP A 9 2.26 -1.16 8.84
C ASP A 9 1.13 -0.55 9.68
N ALA A 10 0.10 -1.36 9.96
CA ALA A 10 -1.08 -0.94 10.72
C ALA A 10 -1.49 -1.99 11.76
N GLY A 11 -0.50 -2.57 12.47
CA GLY A 11 -0.72 -3.47 13.59
C GLY A 11 -0.98 -4.92 13.20
N ILE A 12 -1.90 -5.60 13.90
CA ILE A 12 -2.16 -7.05 13.76
C ILE A 12 -3.63 -7.39 13.51
N GLY A 13 -4.47 -6.41 13.20
CA GLY A 13 -5.85 -6.69 12.82
C GLY A 13 -5.94 -7.42 11.49
N ARG A 14 -7.11 -8.00 11.22
CA ARG A 14 -7.35 -8.80 10.01
C ARG A 14 -7.05 -7.98 8.75
N VAL A 15 -6.36 -8.60 7.79
CA VAL A 15 -6.13 -8.00 6.47
C VAL A 15 -7.34 -8.26 5.59
N THR A 16 -7.98 -7.19 5.11
CA THR A 16 -9.18 -7.26 4.26
C THR A 16 -8.88 -7.03 2.79
N GLY A 17 -7.67 -6.59 2.45
CA GLY A 17 -7.23 -6.33 1.09
C GLY A 17 -6.06 -5.37 1.06
N TYR A 18 -6.01 -4.51 0.04
CA TYR A 18 -4.94 -3.53 -0.15
C TYR A 18 -5.51 -2.19 -0.61
N SER A 19 -5.00 -1.10 -0.04
CA SER A 19 -5.10 0.23 -0.63
C SER A 19 -4.12 0.32 -1.79
N LEU A 20 -4.66 0.56 -2.98
CA LEU A 20 -3.93 0.54 -4.26
C LEU A 20 -3.44 1.94 -4.69
N GLY A 21 -3.53 2.93 -3.81
CA GLY A 21 -3.03 4.28 -4.09
C GLY A 21 -3.73 4.97 -5.27
N GLY A 22 -4.99 4.66 -5.59
CA GLY A 22 -5.67 5.18 -6.79
C GLY A 22 -5.48 4.35 -8.06
N ARG A 23 -4.63 3.32 -8.04
CA ARG A 23 -4.25 2.51 -9.22
C ARG A 23 -5.26 1.42 -9.55
N ARG A 24 -6.41 1.79 -10.09
CA ARG A 24 -7.44 0.84 -10.55
C ARG A 24 -6.92 -0.18 -11.58
N ASP A 25 -5.93 0.21 -12.38
CA ASP A 25 -5.28 -0.67 -13.36
C ASP A 25 -4.58 -1.89 -12.73
N THR A 26 -4.25 -1.83 -11.44
CA THR A 26 -3.54 -2.91 -10.74
C THR A 26 -4.45 -3.96 -10.12
N GLU A 27 -5.72 -3.63 -9.85
CA GLU A 27 -6.62 -4.48 -9.06
C GLU A 27 -6.82 -5.87 -9.66
N ALA A 28 -7.01 -5.97 -10.97
CA ALA A 28 -7.21 -7.26 -11.64
C ALA A 28 -6.03 -8.20 -11.39
N GLY A 29 -4.80 -7.66 -11.45
CA GLY A 29 -3.58 -8.43 -11.16
C GLY A 29 -3.44 -8.80 -9.68
N VAL A 30 -3.90 -7.95 -8.75
CA VAL A 30 -3.92 -8.28 -7.32
C VAL A 30 -4.93 -9.41 -7.04
N ARG A 31 -6.13 -9.32 -7.61
CA ARG A 31 -7.18 -10.35 -7.48
C ARG A 31 -6.73 -11.69 -8.04
N GLU A 32 -6.08 -11.68 -9.20
CA GLU A 32 -5.49 -12.89 -9.79
C GLU A 32 -4.50 -13.55 -8.83
N VAL A 33 -3.57 -12.77 -8.27
CA VAL A 33 -2.56 -13.25 -7.32
C VAL A 33 -3.19 -13.80 -6.03
N LEU A 34 -4.21 -13.14 -5.51
CA LEU A 34 -4.87 -13.54 -4.26
C LEU A 34 -5.95 -14.61 -4.41
N LYS A 35 -6.28 -15.02 -5.64
CA LYS A 35 -7.32 -16.02 -5.92
C LYS A 35 -7.20 -17.30 -5.09
N PRO A 36 -6.01 -17.88 -4.82
CA PRO A 36 -5.88 -19.05 -3.96
C PRO A 36 -6.40 -18.85 -2.52
N LEU A 37 -6.48 -17.60 -2.06
CA LEU A 37 -6.92 -17.21 -0.71
C LEU A 37 -8.22 -16.39 -0.74
N GLU A 38 -9.01 -16.46 -1.82
CA GLU A 38 -10.24 -15.67 -1.98
C GLU A 38 -11.23 -15.88 -0.81
N SER A 39 -11.33 -17.12 -0.31
CA SER A 39 -12.19 -17.46 0.84
C SER A 39 -11.73 -16.85 2.17
N TRP A 40 -10.53 -16.27 2.24
CA TRP A 40 -10.01 -15.60 3.43
C TRP A 40 -10.49 -14.15 3.54
N GLY A 41 -11.25 -13.64 2.58
CA GLY A 41 -11.85 -12.30 2.64
C GLY A 41 -10.84 -11.15 2.51
N ALA A 42 -9.66 -11.42 1.96
CA ALA A 42 -8.65 -10.41 1.63
C ALA A 42 -8.89 -9.82 0.22
N ASN A 43 -10.16 -9.54 -0.12
CA ASN A 43 -10.62 -9.16 -1.46
C ASN A 43 -11.27 -7.77 -1.54
N ASN A 44 -11.22 -7.02 -0.43
CA ASN A 44 -11.66 -5.63 -0.32
C ASN A 44 -10.49 -4.68 -0.57
N HIS A 45 -10.19 -4.44 -1.84
CA HIS A 45 -9.21 -3.45 -2.25
C HIS A 45 -9.83 -2.06 -2.29
N THR A 46 -9.07 -1.06 -1.87
CA THR A 46 -9.47 0.35 -1.87
C THR A 46 -8.54 1.16 -2.78
N TYR A 47 -8.94 2.39 -3.09
CA TYR A 47 -8.20 3.27 -4.00
C TYR A 47 -7.78 4.59 -3.34
N ASP A 48 -7.93 4.68 -2.02
CA ASP A 48 -7.31 5.78 -1.28
C ASP A 48 -5.80 5.78 -1.49
N ALA A 49 -5.18 6.93 -1.26
CA ALA A 49 -3.74 7.03 -1.11
C ALA A 49 -3.48 7.87 0.14
N SER A 50 -2.59 7.39 0.99
CA SER A 50 -2.27 8.03 2.25
C SER A 50 -0.77 8.23 2.40
N PHE A 51 -0.44 9.27 3.13
CA PHE A 51 0.86 9.45 3.75
C PHE A 51 0.87 8.73 5.11
N GLY A 52 2.04 8.24 5.55
CA GLY A 52 2.22 7.73 6.91
C GLY A 52 2.92 6.38 7.01
N THR A 53 3.07 5.67 5.89
CA THR A 53 3.90 4.45 5.77
C THR A 53 4.96 4.66 4.68
N ASP A 54 5.79 3.64 4.43
CA ASP A 54 6.95 3.70 3.50
C ASP A 54 6.56 3.72 2.01
N ASN A 55 5.27 3.67 1.68
CA ASN A 55 4.77 3.60 0.30
C ASN A 55 4.99 4.89 -0.51
N MET A 56 5.10 6.05 0.16
CA MET A 56 4.97 7.36 -0.47
C MET A 56 6.00 7.60 -1.58
N ASP A 57 7.28 7.34 -1.33
CA ASP A 57 8.32 7.59 -2.32
C ASP A 57 8.23 6.67 -3.53
N PHE A 58 7.73 5.45 -3.36
CA PHE A 58 7.45 4.55 -4.48
C PHE A 58 6.27 5.06 -5.33
N LEU A 59 5.21 5.56 -4.68
CA LEU A 59 4.08 6.20 -5.36
C LEU A 59 4.54 7.42 -6.15
N LEU A 60 5.34 8.31 -5.54
CA LEU A 60 5.89 9.49 -6.21
C LEU A 60 6.87 9.15 -7.33
N GLU A 61 7.40 7.93 -7.36
CA GLU A 61 8.20 7.39 -8.46
C GLU A 61 7.36 6.67 -9.54
N GLY A 62 6.04 6.59 -9.35
CA GLY A 62 5.07 5.96 -10.25
C GLY A 62 5.02 4.43 -10.14
N VAL A 63 5.64 3.85 -9.11
CA VAL A 63 5.64 2.41 -8.86
C VAL A 63 4.29 2.02 -8.23
N PRO A 64 3.68 0.89 -8.64
CA PRO A 64 2.51 0.34 -7.94
C PRO A 64 2.79 0.13 -6.45
N THR A 65 1.92 0.64 -5.57
CA THR A 65 2.00 0.47 -4.12
C THR A 65 0.79 -0.29 -3.61
N LEU A 66 1.02 -1.19 -2.66
CA LEU A 66 0.01 -2.01 -2.00
C LEU A 66 0.19 -1.85 -0.50
N VAL A 67 -0.66 -1.04 0.13
CA VAL A 67 -0.70 -0.90 1.60
C VAL A 67 -1.77 -1.84 2.12
N ALA A 68 -1.42 -2.76 3.02
CA ALA A 68 -2.38 -3.72 3.56
C ALA A 68 -3.51 -3.01 4.32
N ASN A 69 -4.76 -3.32 3.97
CA ASN A 69 -5.94 -2.83 4.68
C ASN A 69 -6.13 -3.67 5.94
N GLN A 70 -5.55 -3.23 7.06
CA GLN A 70 -5.64 -3.91 8.35
C GLN A 70 -6.74 -3.29 9.20
N GLU A 71 -7.62 -4.12 9.75
CA GLU A 71 -8.56 -3.67 10.77
C GLU A 71 -7.81 -3.08 11.97
N GLU A 72 -8.39 -2.08 12.63
CA GLU A 72 -7.73 -1.37 13.73
C GLU A 72 -7.29 -2.30 14.87
N ALA A 73 -8.13 -3.29 15.22
CA ALA A 73 -7.93 -4.21 16.34
C ALA A 73 -7.48 -3.48 17.63
N ASN A 74 -6.21 -3.62 18.02
CA ASN A 74 -5.62 -2.94 19.19
C ASN A 74 -4.55 -1.90 18.81
N TYR A 75 -4.47 -1.52 17.53
CA TYR A 75 -3.41 -0.67 16.98
C TYR A 75 -3.39 0.71 17.64
N LEU A 76 -4.48 1.50 17.53
CA LEU A 76 -4.49 2.88 18.03
C LEU A 76 -4.28 2.98 19.54
N ALA A 77 -4.70 1.97 20.31
CA ALA A 77 -4.52 1.95 21.75
C ALA A 77 -3.06 1.70 22.18
N ASN A 78 -2.25 1.07 21.33
CA ASN A 78 -0.87 0.72 21.64
C ASN A 78 0.16 1.47 20.77
N TYR A 79 -0.27 2.15 19.72
CA TYR A 79 0.59 2.83 18.76
C TYR A 79 1.55 3.80 19.46
N HIS A 80 2.86 3.57 19.28
CA HIS A 80 3.94 4.34 19.91
C HIS A 80 3.86 4.42 21.44
N ALA A 81 3.22 3.46 22.09
CA ALA A 81 3.10 3.39 23.54
C ALA A 81 4.05 2.32 24.12
N ALA A 82 4.40 2.45 25.41
CA ALA A 82 5.18 1.43 26.12
C ALA A 82 4.44 0.09 26.25
N SER A 83 3.13 0.06 26.00
CA SER A 83 2.31 -1.15 25.95
C SER A 83 2.36 -1.90 24.62
N ASP A 84 3.09 -1.38 23.63
CA ASP A 84 3.33 -2.03 22.34
C ASP A 84 4.31 -3.20 22.51
N THR A 85 3.79 -4.31 23.00
CA THR A 85 4.55 -5.49 23.39
C THR A 85 3.97 -6.75 22.76
N LEU A 86 4.77 -7.82 22.70
CA LEU A 86 4.45 -9.05 21.98
C LEU A 86 3.12 -9.70 22.40
N ASP A 87 2.68 -9.53 23.65
CA ASP A 87 1.41 -10.08 24.13
C ASP A 87 0.17 -9.43 23.47
N LYS A 88 0.32 -8.33 22.73
CA LYS A 88 -0.74 -7.71 21.92
C LYS A 88 -0.88 -8.36 20.54
N VAL A 89 0.08 -9.17 20.13
CA VAL A 89 0.11 -9.80 18.81
C VAL A 89 -0.80 -11.03 18.79
N ASP A 90 -1.84 -10.99 17.97
CA ASP A 90 -2.61 -12.18 17.64
C ASP A 90 -1.77 -13.09 16.72
N MET A 91 -1.31 -14.22 17.26
CA MET A 91 -0.46 -15.17 16.53
C MET A 91 -1.16 -15.87 15.36
N ARG A 92 -2.48 -15.94 15.35
CA ARG A 92 -3.24 -16.48 14.21
C ARG A 92 -3.22 -15.45 13.08
N GLU A 93 -3.55 -14.19 13.36
CA GLU A 93 -3.50 -13.13 12.36
C GLU A 93 -2.08 -12.91 11.82
N LEU A 94 -1.05 -12.96 12.66
CA LEU A 94 0.35 -12.88 12.20
C LEU A 94 0.68 -13.94 11.14
N LYS A 95 0.23 -15.19 11.35
CA LYS A 95 0.42 -16.27 10.37
C LYS A 95 -0.34 -16.00 9.08
N LEU A 96 -1.58 -15.49 9.16
CA LEU A 96 -2.38 -15.15 7.98
C LEU A 96 -1.76 -14.00 7.19
N HIS A 97 -1.28 -12.94 7.88
CA HIS A 97 -0.52 -11.84 7.28
C HIS A 97 0.71 -12.38 6.55
N THR A 98 1.46 -13.27 7.19
CA THR A 98 2.65 -13.89 6.59
C THR A 98 2.32 -14.61 5.29
N VAL A 99 1.22 -15.37 5.25
CA VAL A 99 0.78 -16.07 4.04
C VAL A 99 0.32 -15.10 2.95
N LEU A 100 -0.43 -14.06 3.32
CA LEU A 100 -0.88 -13.03 2.37
C LEU A 100 0.31 -12.26 1.78
N ALA A 101 1.24 -11.81 2.62
CA ALA A 101 2.46 -11.13 2.19
C ALA A 101 3.30 -12.01 1.26
N ALA A 102 3.50 -13.29 1.63
CA ALA A 102 4.24 -14.25 0.82
C ALA A 102 3.59 -14.48 -0.54
N LEU A 103 2.27 -14.72 -0.58
CA LEU A 103 1.55 -14.94 -1.83
C LEU A 103 1.52 -13.69 -2.70
N THR A 104 1.31 -12.51 -2.11
CA THR A 104 1.32 -11.25 -2.85
C THR A 104 2.70 -10.95 -3.43
N ALA A 105 3.77 -11.07 -2.64
CA ALA A 105 5.13 -10.84 -3.11
C ALA A 105 5.53 -11.84 -4.20
N TRP A 106 5.33 -13.13 -3.95
CA TRP A 106 5.66 -14.19 -4.90
C TRP A 106 4.83 -14.07 -6.17
N GLY A 107 3.50 -13.94 -6.05
CA GLY A 107 2.61 -13.88 -7.20
C GLY A 107 2.83 -12.64 -8.07
N ILE A 108 3.13 -11.48 -7.49
CA ILE A 108 3.50 -10.30 -8.28
C ILE A 108 4.86 -10.49 -8.97
N ALA A 109 5.81 -11.14 -8.31
CA ALA A 109 7.14 -11.39 -8.88
C ALA A 109 7.12 -12.42 -10.01
N ASP A 110 6.26 -13.44 -9.91
CA ASP A 110 6.16 -14.54 -10.88
C ASP A 110 5.31 -14.19 -12.12
N ARG A 111 4.54 -13.10 -12.07
CA ARG A 111 3.75 -12.64 -13.21
C ARG A 111 4.63 -12.26 -14.40
N GLY A 112 4.25 -12.76 -15.59
CA GLY A 112 4.87 -12.37 -16.86
C GLY A 112 4.77 -10.85 -17.08
N GLU A 113 3.54 -10.34 -17.06
CA GLU A 113 3.27 -8.91 -17.20
C GLU A 113 3.46 -8.14 -15.88
N PRO A 114 3.97 -6.89 -15.92
CA PRO A 114 4.00 -6.03 -14.74
C PRO A 114 2.62 -5.83 -14.12
N LEU A 115 2.58 -5.63 -12.79
CA LEU A 115 1.32 -5.38 -12.09
C LEU A 115 0.59 -4.13 -12.59
N GLY A 116 1.36 -3.11 -12.92
CA GLY A 116 0.91 -1.96 -13.66
C GLY A 116 2.13 -1.29 -14.29
N LYS A 117 1.90 -0.38 -15.23
CA LYS A 117 2.99 0.43 -15.77
C LYS A 117 3.56 1.35 -14.67
N ARG A 118 4.82 1.77 -14.85
CA ARG A 118 5.36 2.88 -14.04
C ARG A 118 4.78 4.18 -14.59
N LEU A 119 4.12 4.96 -13.75
CA LEU A 119 3.46 6.19 -14.18
C LEU A 119 4.46 7.30 -14.53
N THR A 120 4.06 8.17 -15.45
CA THR A 120 4.75 9.43 -15.71
C THR A 120 4.47 10.45 -14.60
N ARG A 121 5.28 11.51 -14.52
CA ARG A 121 5.09 12.57 -13.53
C ARG A 121 3.68 13.21 -13.60
N SER A 122 3.15 13.43 -14.81
CA SER A 122 1.80 13.97 -14.99
C SER A 122 0.72 12.99 -14.52
N GLU A 123 0.90 11.70 -14.79
CA GLU A 123 -0.03 10.65 -14.34
C GLU A 123 -0.03 10.53 -12.81
N ILE A 124 1.15 10.63 -12.18
CA ILE A 124 1.29 10.66 -10.71
C ILE A 124 0.57 11.89 -10.13
N GLU A 125 0.72 13.06 -10.74
CA GLU A 125 0.03 14.26 -10.26
C GLU A 125 -1.49 14.14 -10.37
N THR A 126 -2.01 13.55 -11.45
CA THR A 126 -3.44 13.22 -11.57
C THR A 126 -3.88 12.26 -10.47
N GLN A 127 -3.15 11.16 -10.27
CA GLN A 127 -3.41 10.18 -9.21
C GLN A 127 -3.46 10.83 -7.81
N MET A 128 -2.51 11.73 -7.50
CA MET A 128 -2.48 12.42 -6.21
C MET A 128 -3.68 13.35 -6.00
N LYS A 129 -4.17 14.00 -7.06
CA LYS A 129 -5.36 14.87 -7.00
C LYS A 129 -6.64 14.07 -6.84
N GLU A 130 -6.78 12.97 -7.57
CA GLU A 130 -7.96 12.09 -7.51
C GLU A 130 -8.12 11.42 -6.14
N THR A 131 -7.01 11.17 -5.45
CA THR A 131 -6.98 10.55 -4.11
C THR A 131 -6.99 11.58 -2.98
N GLY A 132 -6.82 12.87 -3.28
CA GLY A 132 -6.66 13.94 -2.28
C GLY A 132 -5.30 13.93 -1.57
N LEU A 133 -4.35 13.08 -1.98
CA LEU A 133 -3.00 13.03 -1.44
C LEU A 133 -2.25 14.34 -1.67
N ASP A 134 -2.55 15.07 -2.74
CA ASP A 134 -1.95 16.39 -3.00
C ASP A 134 -2.27 17.39 -1.87
N GLN A 135 -3.49 17.35 -1.32
CA GLN A 135 -3.87 18.18 -0.19
C GLN A 135 -3.15 17.77 1.09
N GLN A 136 -3.03 16.47 1.35
CA GLN A 136 -2.25 15.96 2.49
C GLN A 136 -0.78 16.40 2.39
N MET A 137 -0.17 16.30 1.21
CA MET A 137 1.22 16.74 0.98
C MET A 137 1.39 18.25 1.21
N LYS A 138 0.41 19.08 0.83
CA LYS A 138 0.44 20.53 1.10
C LYS A 138 0.39 20.80 2.60
N LEU A 139 -0.52 20.14 3.31
CA LEU A 139 -0.66 20.28 4.77
C LEU A 139 0.60 19.84 5.52
N LEU A 140 1.28 18.81 5.04
CA LEU A 140 2.49 18.25 5.65
C LEU A 140 3.80 18.91 5.16
N GLY A 141 3.73 19.89 4.26
CA GLY A 141 4.91 20.62 3.77
C GLY A 141 5.77 19.87 2.75
N TYR A 142 5.25 18.81 2.12
CA TYR A 142 5.97 18.02 1.10
C TYR A 142 5.68 18.43 -0.35
N TRP A 143 4.67 19.27 -0.56
CA TRP A 143 4.23 19.65 -1.91
C TRP A 143 5.30 20.40 -2.71
N ASP A 144 6.03 21.32 -2.08
CA ASP A 144 7.07 22.11 -2.76
C ASP A 144 8.23 21.25 -3.26
N ALA A 145 8.59 20.22 -2.48
CA ALA A 145 9.61 19.24 -2.87
C ALA A 145 9.14 18.40 -4.07
N TRP A 146 7.86 18.04 -4.13
CA TRP A 146 7.27 17.47 -5.34
C TRP A 146 7.37 18.47 -6.48
N GLN A 147 6.79 19.68 -6.38
CA GLN A 147 6.71 20.64 -7.49
C GLN A 147 8.06 21.00 -8.11
N SER A 148 9.08 21.22 -7.26
CA SER A 148 10.45 21.52 -7.69
C SER A 148 11.17 20.34 -8.36
N GLY A 149 10.64 19.12 -8.23
CA GLY A 149 11.30 17.90 -8.70
C GLY A 149 12.42 17.44 -7.78
N ALA A 150 12.55 18.00 -6.58
CA ALA A 150 13.48 17.55 -5.55
C ALA A 150 13.08 16.19 -4.96
N ARG A 151 11.78 15.86 -5.00
CA ARG A 151 11.22 14.56 -4.58
C ARG A 151 10.33 13.96 -5.67
N GLY A 152 10.42 12.63 -5.81
CA GLY A 152 9.65 11.87 -6.79
C GLY A 152 10.19 11.94 -8.22
N ARG A 153 9.44 11.34 -9.12
CA ARG A 153 9.82 11.15 -10.52
C ARG A 153 10.09 12.49 -11.20
N LYS A 154 11.27 12.63 -11.80
CA LYS A 154 11.62 13.80 -12.62
C LYS A 154 10.76 13.86 -13.89
N PRO A 155 10.48 15.07 -14.42
CA PRO A 155 9.78 15.26 -15.70
C PRO A 155 10.42 14.47 -16.84
#